data_AF-A0A7J7M9F9-F1
#
_entry.id   AF-A0A7J7M9F9-F1
#
_cell.length_a   1.000
_cell.length_b   1.000
_cell.length_c   1.000
_cell.angle_alpha   90.00
_cell.angle_beta   90.00
_cell.angle_gamma   90.00
#
_symmetry.space_group_name_H-M   'P 1'
#
loop_
_entity.id
_entity.type
_entity.pdbx_description
1 polymer ?
#
loop_
_entity_poly.entity_id
_entity_poly.type
_entity_poly.pdbx_seq_one_letter_code
_entity_poly.pdbx_strand_id
1 'polypeptide(L)'
;MDWSGGYTPKIELDCLNGDGFVKVASMKLPDTSGSILNLSMNHKECRTECLKNCSCVAYANLDIREGGSGCVMWFSDLLDIKKFPVNGQDLYLRMAASELGKQLLNKSFEMISNFI
;
A
#
# COMPACT_ATOMS: atom_id res chain seq x y z
N MET A 1 -4.34 -18.34 -21.91
CA MET A 1 -4.67 -16.96 -21.48
C MET A 1 -3.71 -16.66 -20.36
N ASP A 2 -2.59 -16.02 -20.69
CA ASP A 2 -1.54 -15.68 -19.74
C ASP A 2 -1.81 -14.28 -19.20
N TRP A 3 -2.01 -14.17 -17.87
CA TRP A 3 -2.06 -12.90 -17.17
C TRP A 3 -0.81 -12.80 -16.30
N SER A 4 0.33 -12.53 -16.93
CA SER A 4 1.60 -12.24 -16.27
C SER A 4 1.97 -10.75 -16.32
N GLY A 5 1.01 -9.88 -16.63
CA GLY A 5 1.21 -8.43 -16.65
C GLY A 5 1.22 -7.85 -15.24
N GLY A 6 2.31 -8.04 -14.50
CA GLY A 6 2.59 -7.28 -13.28
C GLY A 6 2.54 -5.78 -13.57
N TYR A 7 1.92 -5.01 -12.67
CA TYR A 7 1.85 -3.57 -12.79
C TYR A 7 3.22 -2.98 -12.45
N THR A 8 3.98 -2.59 -13.46
CA THR A 8 5.14 -1.69 -13.26
C THR A 8 4.60 -0.28 -13.09
N PRO A 9 4.79 0.40 -11.95
CA PRO A 9 4.43 1.80 -11.82
C PRO A 9 5.16 2.59 -12.92
N LYS A 10 4.40 3.18 -13.86
CA LYS A 10 4.94 4.00 -14.96
C LYS A 10 5.64 5.29 -14.50
N ILE A 11 5.67 5.55 -13.20
CA ILE A 11 6.13 6.78 -12.58
C ILE A 11 7.22 6.37 -11.61
N GLU A 12 8.46 6.71 -11.95
CA GLU A 12 9.62 6.47 -11.08
C GLU A 12 9.31 7.07 -9.70
N LEU A 13 9.26 6.21 -8.68
CA LEU A 13 9.20 6.65 -7.30
C LEU A 13 10.50 7.41 -7.03
N ASP A 14 10.39 8.71 -6.81
CA ASP A 14 11.51 9.52 -6.38
C ASP A 14 11.63 9.38 -4.86
N CYS A 15 12.17 8.23 -4.44
CA CYS A 15 12.34 7.84 -3.04
C CYS A 15 12.97 8.93 -2.18
N LEU A 16 13.78 9.81 -2.79
CA LEU A 16 14.50 10.87 -2.10
C LEU A 16 13.73 12.20 -2.06
N ASN A 17 12.74 12.43 -2.94
CA ASN A 17 12.02 13.69 -3.03
C ASN A 17 10.49 13.55 -2.84
N GLY A 18 10.09 13.37 -1.58
CA GLY A 18 8.73 13.70 -1.15
C GLY A 18 7.65 12.66 -1.47
N ASP A 19 8.04 11.40 -1.73
CA ASP A 19 7.12 10.28 -1.72
C ASP A 19 6.21 10.31 -0.49
N GLY A 20 5.00 9.79 -0.67
CA GLY A 20 4.00 9.74 0.36
C GLY A 20 3.05 8.59 0.14
N PHE A 21 1.93 8.61 0.85
CA PHE A 21 0.98 7.50 0.81
C PHE A 21 -0.43 7.97 0.52
N VAL A 22 -1.12 7.16 -0.26
CA VAL A 22 -2.56 7.25 -0.47
C VAL A 22 -3.23 6.17 0.35
N LYS A 23 -4.21 6.57 1.16
CA LYS A 23 -5.06 5.65 1.90
C LYS A 23 -6.08 5.02 0.96
N VAL A 24 -6.09 3.69 0.88
CA VAL A 24 -7.11 2.90 0.22
C VAL A 24 -7.88 2.13 1.29
N ALA A 25 -9.13 2.53 1.51
CA ALA A 25 -9.95 1.99 2.59
C ALA A 25 -10.70 0.71 2.18
N SER A 26 -11.03 -0.09 3.20
CA SER A 26 -11.89 -1.28 3.09
C SER A 26 -11.31 -2.35 2.15
N MET A 27 -10.04 -2.68 2.32
CA MET A 27 -9.35 -3.68 1.51
C MET A 27 -9.17 -5.00 2.27
N LYS A 28 -9.26 -6.11 1.54
CA LYS A 28 -8.49 -7.31 1.85
C LYS A 28 -7.03 -6.96 1.59
N LEU A 29 -6.18 -7.12 2.62
CA LEU A 29 -4.76 -6.86 2.50
C LEU A 29 -4.11 -7.82 1.49
N PRO A 30 -3.03 -7.38 0.80
CA PRO A 30 -2.29 -8.24 -0.12
C PRO A 30 -1.73 -9.49 0.57
N ASP A 31 -1.38 -10.51 -0.21
CA ASP A 31 -0.63 -11.64 0.29
C ASP A 31 0.65 -11.19 1.03
N THR A 32 0.93 -11.80 2.18
CA THR A 32 2.03 -11.37 3.05
C THR A 32 3.37 -12.02 2.70
N SER A 33 3.46 -12.82 1.65
CA SER A 33 4.73 -13.39 1.18
C SER A 33 5.67 -12.27 0.76
N GLY A 34 6.89 -12.26 1.32
CA GLY A 34 7.86 -11.19 1.07
C GLY A 34 7.56 -9.87 1.78
N SER A 35 6.58 -9.84 2.69
CA SER A 35 6.33 -8.70 3.57
C SER A 35 7.17 -8.77 4.86
N ILE A 36 7.38 -7.62 5.50
CA ILE A 36 7.95 -7.54 6.84
C ILE A 36 6.86 -7.19 7.83
N LEU A 37 6.77 -7.97 8.91
CA LEU A 37 5.81 -7.78 10.00
C LEU A 37 6.52 -7.27 11.26
N ASN A 38 5.95 -6.27 11.91
CA ASN A 38 6.41 -5.77 13.20
C ASN A 38 5.22 -5.42 14.09
N LEU A 39 5.02 -6.18 15.18
CA LEU A 39 3.87 -5.99 16.09
C LEU A 39 4.03 -4.78 17.02
N SER A 40 5.25 -4.32 17.25
CA SER A 40 5.53 -3.22 18.19
C SER A 40 5.39 -1.85 17.55
N MET A 41 5.53 -1.76 16.22
CA MET A 41 5.43 -0.50 15.51
C MET A 41 4.01 0.04 15.51
N ASN A 42 3.89 1.34 15.77
CA ASN A 42 2.65 2.06 15.55
C ASN A 42 2.53 2.54 14.09
N HIS A 43 1.36 3.07 13.76
CA HIS A 43 1.05 3.56 12.41
C HIS A 43 2.06 4.59 11.86
N LYS A 44 2.53 5.52 12.69
CA LYS A 44 3.47 6.58 12.26
C LYS A 44 4.88 6.03 12.03
N GLU A 45 5.31 5.09 12.86
CA GLU A 45 6.57 4.38 12.69
C GLU A 45 6.55 3.55 11.42
N CYS A 46 5.47 2.81 11.18
CA CYS A 46 5.28 2.00 9.97
C CYS A 46 5.40 2.85 8.69
N ARG A 47 4.73 4.02 8.68
CA ARG A 47 4.86 5.01 7.59
C ARG A 47 6.30 5.46 7.38
N THR A 48 6.99 5.76 8.47
CA THR A 48 8.35 6.32 8.45
C THR A 48 9.37 5.29 7.98
N GLU A 49 9.28 4.05 8.46
CA GLU A 49 10.16 2.96 8.05
C GLU A 49 9.95 2.57 6.60
N CYS A 50 8.70 2.54 6.13
CA CYS A 50 8.41 2.31 4.71
C CYS A 50 9.02 3.41 3.82
N LEU A 51 8.93 4.69 4.21
CA LEU A 51 9.54 5.79 3.42
C LEU A 51 11.07 5.68 3.32
N LYS A 52 11.73 5.27 4.41
CA LYS A 52 13.20 5.10 4.43
C LYS A 52 13.68 4.00 3.48
N ASN A 53 12.84 3.01 3.19
CA ASN A 53 13.18 1.92 2.29
C ASN A 53 12.54 2.16 0.91
N CYS A 54 13.36 2.52 -0.08
CA CYS A 54 12.88 2.82 -1.44
C CYS A 54 12.13 1.68 -2.12
N SER A 55 12.36 0.44 -1.72
CA SER A 55 11.66 -0.72 -2.25
C SER A 55 10.29 -0.92 -1.61
N CYS A 56 9.99 -0.26 -0.48
CA CYS A 56 8.68 -0.39 0.14
C CYS A 56 7.62 0.28 -0.73
N VAL A 57 6.58 -0.46 -1.11
CA VAL A 57 5.50 0.00 -1.99
C VAL A 57 4.17 0.20 -1.27
N ALA A 58 3.99 -0.42 -0.10
CA ALA A 58 2.79 -0.22 0.71
C ALA A 58 3.01 -0.62 2.18
N TYR A 59 2.14 -0.12 3.05
CA TYR A 59 2.03 -0.60 4.42
C TYR A 59 0.59 -0.64 4.93
N ALA A 60 0.35 -1.37 6.01
CA ALA A 60 -0.92 -1.38 6.75
C ALA A 60 -0.68 -1.68 8.24
N ASN A 61 -1.69 -1.41 9.07
CA ASN A 61 -1.70 -1.90 10.44
C ASN A 61 -2.10 -3.38 10.45
N LEU A 62 -1.51 -4.17 11.35
CA LEU A 62 -1.85 -5.59 11.50
C LEU A 62 -3.15 -5.78 12.27
N ASP A 63 -3.31 -5.04 13.37
CA ASP A 63 -4.54 -4.95 14.13
C ASP A 63 -5.19 -3.58 13.89
N ILE A 64 -6.52 -3.57 13.72
CA ILE A 64 -7.31 -2.34 13.51
C ILE A 64 -8.05 -1.88 14.77
N ARG A 65 -7.99 -2.66 15.85
CA ARG A 65 -8.61 -2.32 17.13
C ARG A 65 -7.87 -1.15 17.79
N GLU A 66 -8.59 -0.37 18.59
CA GLU A 66 -8.03 0.68 19.46
C GLU A 66 -7.12 1.70 18.75
N GLY A 67 -7.48 2.10 17.51
CA GLY A 67 -6.68 3.05 16.72
C GLY A 67 -5.57 2.40 15.89
N GLY A 68 -5.42 1.08 16.00
CA GLY A 68 -4.59 0.22 15.19
C GLY A 68 -3.16 0.07 15.70
N SER A 69 -2.64 -1.16 15.61
CA SER A 69 -1.31 -1.54 16.09
C SER A 69 -0.64 -2.55 15.17
N GLY A 70 0.68 -2.66 15.32
CA GLY A 70 1.51 -3.44 14.43
C GLY A 70 1.60 -2.85 13.02
N CYS A 71 2.53 -3.41 12.26
CA CYS A 71 2.92 -2.92 10.95
C CYS A 71 3.18 -4.11 10.03
N VAL A 72 2.65 -4.04 8.82
CA VAL A 72 3.04 -4.88 7.70
C VAL A 72 3.50 -3.97 6.57
N MET A 73 4.66 -4.26 6.00
CA MET A 73 5.23 -3.53 4.87
C MET A 73 5.49 -4.49 3.70
N TRP A 74 5.08 -4.08 2.50
CA TRP A 74 5.31 -4.82 1.25
C TRP A 74 6.38 -4.14 0.41
N PHE A 75 7.20 -4.95 -0.26
CA PHE A 75 8.36 -4.49 -1.04
C PHE A 75 8.32 -4.91 -2.52
N SER A 76 7.20 -5.47 -2.96
CA SER A 76 6.97 -5.99 -4.31
C SER A 76 5.50 -5.81 -4.69
N ASP A 77 5.16 -6.26 -5.90
CA ASP A 77 3.79 -6.25 -6.42
C ASP A 77 2.77 -6.75 -5.39
N LEU A 78 1.67 -6.02 -5.29
CA LEU A 78 0.59 -6.30 -4.34
C LEU A 78 -0.40 -7.27 -5.00
N LEU A 79 -0.31 -8.54 -4.63
CA LEU A 79 -1.14 -9.60 -5.18
C LEU A 79 -2.34 -9.90 -4.28
N ASP A 80 -3.43 -10.36 -4.89
CA ASP A 80 -4.67 -10.78 -4.21
C ASP A 80 -5.32 -9.68 -3.33
N ILE A 81 -5.16 -8.43 -3.73
CA ILE A 81 -5.88 -7.29 -3.14
C ILE A 81 -7.33 -7.28 -3.62
N LYS A 82 -8.27 -7.07 -2.71
CA LYS A 82 -9.71 -6.98 -3.05
C LYS A 82 -10.39 -5.92 -2.21
N LYS A 83 -11.37 -5.22 -2.77
CA LYS A 83 -12.20 -4.32 -1.98
C LYS A 83 -13.28 -5.11 -1.26
N PHE A 84 -13.38 -4.94 0.05
CA PHE A 84 -14.48 -5.48 0.85
C PHE A 84 -15.56 -4.43 1.06
N PRO A 85 -16.85 -4.81 0.95
CA PRO A 85 -17.96 -3.90 1.18
C PRO A 85 -18.08 -3.49 2.66
N VAL A 86 -17.65 -4.35 3.59
CA VAL A 86 -17.67 -4.13 5.05
C VAL A 86 -16.46 -4.83 5.68
N ASN A 87 -15.92 -4.29 6.79
CA ASN A 87 -14.84 -4.89 7.59
C ASN A 87 -13.49 -5.10 6.87
N GLY A 88 -13.20 -4.36 5.80
CA GLY A 88 -11.86 -4.32 5.22
C GLY A 88 -10.89 -3.45 6.03
N GLN A 89 -9.60 -3.63 5.79
CA GLN A 89 -8.52 -2.87 6.42
C GLN A 89 -8.04 -1.74 5.50
N ASP A 90 -7.43 -0.72 6.10
CA ASP A 90 -6.82 0.37 5.35
C ASP A 90 -5.44 -0.03 4.86
N LEU A 91 -5.22 0.10 3.55
CA LEU A 91 -3.92 -0.09 2.90
C LEU A 91 -3.37 1.27 2.49
N TYR A 92 -2.09 1.53 2.77
CA TYR A 92 -1.41 2.79 2.44
C TYR A 92 -0.42 2.52 1.31
N LEU A 93 -0.78 2.94 0.09
CA LEU A 93 0.03 2.73 -1.11
C LEU A 93 1.03 3.87 -1.29
N ARG A 94 2.30 3.54 -1.52
CA ARG A 94 3.35 4.53 -1.77
C ARG A 94 3.17 5.12 -3.16
N MET A 95 3.28 6.44 -3.25
CA MET A 95 3.13 7.19 -4.49
C MET A 95 4.18 8.30 -4.56
N ALA A 96 4.61 8.60 -5.79
CA ALA A 96 5.48 9.73 -6.08
C ALA A 96 4.83 11.07 -5.69
N ALA A 97 5.62 12.03 -5.22
CA ALA A 97 5.15 13.36 -4.84
C ALA A 97 4.32 14.05 -5.94
N SER A 98 4.71 13.87 -7.19
CA SER A 98 4.06 14.45 -8.38
C SER A 98 2.63 13.94 -8.62
N GLU A 99 2.28 12.83 -7.99
CA GLU A 99 0.94 12.23 -8.04
C GLU A 99 0.11 12.57 -6.80
N LEU A 100 0.75 12.88 -5.67
CA LEU A 100 0.09 13.32 -4.43
C LEU A 100 -0.59 14.69 -4.62
N GLY A 101 -1.84 14.68 -5.09
CA GLY A 101 -2.66 15.89 -5.29
C GLY A 101 -3.51 15.91 -6.56
N LYS A 102 -3.33 14.96 -7.49
CA LYS A 102 -4.09 14.90 -8.75
C LYS A 102 -5.21 13.84 -8.68
N GLN A 103 -6.46 14.25 -8.43
CA GLN A 103 -7.71 13.45 -8.57
C GLN A 103 -7.55 11.91 -8.44
N LEU A 104 -6.92 11.47 -7.34
CA LEU A 104 -6.37 10.12 -7.21
C LEU A 104 -7.42 9.03 -6.99
N LEU A 105 -8.66 9.37 -6.62
CA LEU A 105 -9.72 8.38 -6.41
C LEU A 105 -9.90 7.49 -7.66
N ASN A 106 -9.91 8.07 -8.86
CA ASN A 106 -10.10 7.28 -10.08
C ASN A 106 -8.90 6.36 -10.37
N LYS A 107 -7.67 6.84 -10.16
CA LYS A 107 -6.45 6.03 -10.37
C LYS A 107 -6.30 4.92 -9.33
N SER A 108 -6.59 5.17 -8.05
CA SER A 108 -6.59 4.14 -7.02
C SER A 108 -7.59 3.03 -7.35
N PHE A 109 -8.79 3.41 -7.81
CA PHE A 109 -9.82 2.47 -8.24
C PHE A 109 -9.41 1.69 -9.50
N GLU A 110 -8.78 2.33 -10.50
CA GLU A 110 -8.23 1.63 -11.68
C GLU A 110 -7.11 0.65 -11.29
N MET A 111 -6.23 1.05 -10.38
CA MET A 111 -5.18 0.18 -9.86
C MET A 111 -5.81 -1.05 -9.21
N ILE A 112 -6.78 -0.88 -8.31
CA ILE A 112 -7.50 -1.97 -7.64
C ILE A 112 -8.28 -2.84 -8.64
N SER A 113 -8.96 -2.25 -9.63
CA SER A 113 -9.75 -3.00 -10.61
C SER A 113 -8.91 -3.86 -11.54
N ASN A 114 -7.62 -3.52 -11.77
CA ASN A 114 -6.71 -4.38 -12.53
C ASN A 114 -6.27 -5.63 -11.75
N PHE A 115 -6.56 -5.71 -10.45
CA PHE A 115 -6.26 -6.87 -9.59
C PHE A 115 -7.51 -7.65 -9.15
N ILE A 116 -8.72 -7.24 -9.56
CA ILE A 116 -10.00 -7.93 -9.28
C ILE A 116 -10.42 -8.79 -10.48
#